data_AF-A0A9J7M327-F1
#
_entry.id   AF-A0A9J7M327-F1
#
_cell.length_a   1.000
_cell.length_b   1.000
_cell.length_c   1.000
_cell.angle_alpha   90.00
_cell.angle_beta   90.00
_cell.angle_gamma   90.00
#
_symmetry.space_group_name_H-M   'P 1'
#
loop_
_entity.id
_entity.type
_entity.pdbx_description
1 polymer ?
#
loop_
_entity_poly.entity_id
_entity_poly.type
_entity_poly.pdbx_seq_one_letter_code
_entity_poly.pdbx_strand_id
1 'polypeptide(L)'
;MELVDDGDENKERGNWSNKADYILSCIGYAVGLGNVWRFPYLAYENGGGAFLIPYVVMLVFAGLPIFLLETSLGQFASQGPIRVWRCLPLLQGIGYTQVIASALVGIYYNCIIAYTLFYLFSSFTSDLPWRTCNNTWNTGDCVESFSLKNWTGNISSRVSPSSEYFDRYMLTRSSGIDEPVTVKWELALCLLLAWIVVYFSLIKGIKSSGKVRMLTTCDTLIVALTNCATSVFAGFVIFSILGHMALKLGVTVPEVAKSGFGLAFVAYPEALTLLPVSPLWAIIFFLMLFTLGLDSQFTIVETVATAICDGWPKLLWKKKWLVMLGISVLCYLLAMPCLTHVRSHALPHTCTYATCWPCPASHMYVCPASHMYVCYLLAMPCLTHAGIYHVNLIDSYAGVYPLIIVAIMECIGISYLYGLKRFCKDIAMMAGSEPNYYWQANWAFITPALLTFVLIFSFVFHEDVSYGPIQYPGWALALGYLILVFCAIWIPGVAVYWLVVTPGTFMEVRHRVSGVVCKARVSGVVCKARVSGVVCKARVSGVVCKARVSGVVCKARVSGVVCKARVSGVVCKARVSGVVCKARVSGVVCKARVSGVVCKARVSKYCRS
;
A
#
# COMPACT_ATOMS: atom_id res chain seq x y z
N MET A 1 24.65 36.24 -3.84
CA MET A 1 24.21 35.07 -3.07
C MET A 1 24.40 33.86 -3.96
N GLU A 2 25.62 33.33 -3.98
CA GLU A 2 25.98 32.18 -4.81
C GLU A 2 25.22 30.95 -4.31
N LEU A 3 24.46 30.34 -5.22
CA LEU A 3 23.80 29.07 -5.00
C LEU A 3 24.89 28.01 -4.80
N VAL A 4 25.01 27.54 -3.56
CA VAL A 4 25.81 26.37 -3.22
C VAL A 4 25.32 25.21 -4.10
N ASP A 5 26.20 24.74 -4.98
CA ASP A 5 26.07 23.45 -5.66
C ASP A 5 26.26 22.34 -4.62
N ASP A 6 25.24 22.12 -3.79
CA ASP A 6 25.18 20.97 -2.88
C ASP A 6 24.78 19.76 -3.73
N GLY A 7 25.77 18.94 -4.07
CA GLY A 7 25.57 17.71 -4.80
C GLY A 7 24.48 16.82 -4.17
N ASP A 8 23.70 16.19 -5.04
CA ASP A 8 22.56 15.31 -4.74
C ASP A 8 22.78 14.42 -3.50
N GLU A 9 22.00 14.65 -2.43
CA GLU A 9 22.22 14.00 -1.13
C GLU A 9 22.00 12.47 -1.15
N ASN A 10 21.29 11.94 -2.16
CA ASN A 10 20.91 10.54 -2.29
C ASN A 10 21.08 9.95 -3.72
N LYS A 11 22.28 10.07 -4.31
CA LYS A 11 22.61 9.49 -5.63
C LYS A 11 22.25 8.00 -5.81
N GLU A 12 22.16 7.23 -4.73
CA GLU A 12 21.84 5.79 -4.80
C GLU A 12 20.34 5.48 -5.01
N ARG A 13 19.42 6.38 -4.62
CA ARG A 13 17.97 6.15 -4.69
C ARG A 13 17.34 6.57 -6.03
N GLY A 14 18.01 7.46 -6.76
CA GLY A 14 17.46 8.06 -7.98
C GLY A 14 16.44 9.15 -7.69
N ASN A 15 16.30 10.09 -8.62
CA ASN A 15 15.32 11.16 -8.60
C ASN A 15 14.34 10.99 -9.77
N TRP A 16 13.24 11.72 -9.75
CA TRP A 16 12.30 11.83 -10.88
C TRP A 16 12.87 12.72 -11.99
N SER A 17 12.60 12.39 -13.25
CA SER A 17 13.06 13.14 -14.43
C SER A 17 12.52 14.55 -14.46
N ASN A 18 11.23 14.67 -14.20
CA ASN A 18 10.51 15.92 -14.25
C ASN A 18 9.30 15.84 -13.31
N LYS A 19 8.64 16.98 -13.08
CA LYS A 19 7.45 17.08 -12.23
C LYS A 19 6.22 16.37 -12.83
N ALA A 20 6.10 16.37 -14.16
CA ALA A 20 4.96 15.80 -14.86
C ALA A 20 4.92 14.27 -14.71
N ASP A 21 6.06 13.59 -14.84
CA ASP A 21 6.22 12.15 -14.67
C ASP A 21 5.81 11.71 -13.26
N TYR A 22 6.16 12.52 -12.24
CA TYR A 22 5.73 12.26 -10.87
C TYR A 22 4.21 12.41 -10.70
N ILE A 23 3.63 13.51 -11.19
CA ILE A 23 2.18 13.73 -11.11
C ILE A 23 1.41 12.67 -11.89
N LEU A 24 1.88 12.32 -13.09
CA LEU A 24 1.28 11.28 -13.92
C LEU A 24 1.36 9.91 -13.24
N SER A 25 2.47 9.61 -12.55
CA SER A 25 2.59 8.40 -11.73
C SER A 25 1.60 8.39 -10.56
N CYS A 26 1.40 9.53 -9.90
CA CYS A 26 0.37 9.66 -8.86
C CYS A 26 -1.05 9.52 -9.41
N ILE A 27 -1.33 10.07 -10.61
CA ILE A 27 -2.62 9.92 -11.28
C ILE A 27 -2.86 8.47 -11.71
N GLY A 28 -1.86 7.81 -12.30
CA GLY A 28 -1.96 6.40 -12.70
C GLY A 28 -2.12 5.44 -11.52
N TYR A 29 -1.60 5.82 -10.34
CA TYR A 29 -1.92 5.11 -9.10
C TYR A 29 -3.34 5.37 -8.61
N ALA A 30 -3.77 6.64 -8.62
CA ALA A 30 -5.08 7.02 -8.08
C ALA A 30 -6.23 6.48 -8.95
N VAL A 31 -6.06 6.48 -10.27
CA VAL A 31 -7.02 5.99 -11.25
C VAL A 31 -6.77 4.49 -11.49
N GLY A 32 -7.66 3.65 -11.01
CA GLY A 32 -7.60 2.21 -11.18
C GLY A 32 -8.93 1.58 -11.62
N LEU A 33 -8.99 0.26 -11.55
CA LEU A 33 -10.17 -0.52 -11.95
C LEU A 33 -11.44 -0.15 -11.15
N GLY A 34 -11.27 0.28 -9.90
CA GLY A 34 -12.37 0.74 -9.04
C GLY A 34 -13.09 1.98 -9.57
N ASN A 35 -12.41 2.87 -10.31
CA ASN A 35 -13.04 4.03 -10.94
C ASN A 35 -14.02 3.60 -12.03
N VAL A 36 -13.77 2.48 -12.69
CA VAL A 36 -14.56 1.99 -13.83
C VAL A 36 -15.77 1.19 -13.37
N TRP A 37 -15.63 0.26 -12.41
CA TRP A 37 -16.74 -0.62 -12.05
C TRP A 37 -17.31 -0.42 -10.65
N ARG A 38 -16.55 0.16 -9.70
CA ARG A 38 -17.01 0.27 -8.31
C ARG A 38 -17.73 1.58 -8.08
N PHE A 39 -17.12 2.71 -8.47
CA PHE A 39 -17.73 4.02 -8.28
C PHE A 39 -19.07 4.17 -8.99
N PRO A 40 -19.22 3.80 -10.29
CA PRO A 40 -20.50 3.97 -10.97
C PRO A 40 -21.61 3.14 -10.34
N TYR A 41 -21.31 1.89 -9.97
CA TYR A 41 -22.26 0.99 -9.34
C TYR A 41 -22.73 1.54 -7.98
N LEU A 42 -21.79 1.95 -7.12
CA LEU A 42 -22.12 2.53 -5.81
C LEU A 42 -22.88 3.85 -5.93
N ALA A 43 -22.54 4.69 -6.91
CA ALA A 43 -23.26 5.94 -7.15
C ALA A 43 -24.71 5.65 -7.55
N TYR A 44 -24.94 4.68 -8.44
CA TYR A 44 -26.27 4.26 -8.85
C TYR A 44 -27.09 3.69 -7.69
N GLU A 45 -26.54 2.74 -6.94
CA GLU A 45 -27.21 2.08 -5.81
C GLU A 45 -27.55 3.04 -4.67
N ASN A 46 -26.70 4.05 -4.41
CA ASN A 46 -26.87 5.00 -3.31
C ASN A 46 -27.54 6.32 -3.73
N GLY A 47 -28.51 6.27 -4.64
CA GLY A 47 -29.32 7.44 -5.02
C GLY A 47 -28.77 8.27 -6.18
N GLY A 48 -28.01 7.64 -7.08
CA GLY A 48 -27.51 8.25 -8.31
C GLY A 48 -26.65 9.49 -8.08
N GLY A 49 -27.02 10.61 -8.72
CA GLY A 49 -26.30 11.87 -8.61
C GLY A 49 -26.23 12.44 -7.18
N ALA A 50 -27.19 12.09 -6.30
CA ALA A 50 -27.19 12.56 -4.91
C ALA A 50 -25.98 12.00 -4.12
N PHE A 51 -25.47 10.83 -4.48
CA PHE A 51 -24.29 10.21 -3.88
C PHE A 51 -23.03 11.08 -4.01
N LEU A 52 -22.97 11.97 -5.01
CA LEU A 52 -21.84 12.88 -5.20
C LEU A 52 -21.66 13.86 -4.03
N ILE A 53 -22.73 14.20 -3.31
CA ILE A 53 -22.68 15.11 -2.16
C ILE A 53 -21.85 14.50 -1.00
N PRO A 54 -22.23 13.34 -0.42
CA PRO A 54 -21.42 12.71 0.61
C PRO A 54 -20.03 12.30 0.10
N TYR A 55 -19.91 11.91 -1.17
CA TYR A 55 -18.61 11.60 -1.78
C TYR A 55 -17.64 12.79 -1.76
N VAL A 56 -18.07 13.98 -2.18
CA VAL A 56 -17.25 15.19 -2.16
C VAL A 56 -16.95 15.64 -0.72
N VAL A 57 -17.90 15.51 0.20
CA VAL A 57 -17.67 15.79 1.64
C VAL A 57 -16.57 14.89 2.20
N MET A 58 -16.65 13.58 1.96
CA MET A 58 -15.62 12.61 2.40
C MET A 58 -14.26 12.87 1.72
N LEU A 59 -14.25 13.27 0.46
CA LEU A 59 -13.03 13.65 -0.25
C LEU A 59 -12.36 14.86 0.40
N VAL A 60 -13.12 15.90 0.72
CA VAL A 60 -12.61 17.13 1.34
C VAL A 60 -12.08 16.84 2.74
N PHE A 61 -12.85 16.18 3.61
CA PHE A 61 -12.49 16.04 5.02
C PHE A 61 -11.67 14.79 5.39
N ALA A 62 -11.58 13.79 4.51
CA ALA A 62 -10.72 12.61 4.73
C ALA A 62 -9.73 12.36 3.60
N GLY A 63 -10.18 12.29 2.35
CA GLY A 63 -9.32 11.92 1.22
C GLY A 63 -8.14 12.87 1.01
N LEU A 64 -8.42 14.15 0.81
CA LEU A 64 -7.40 15.18 0.56
C LEU A 64 -6.42 15.34 1.73
N PRO A 65 -6.84 15.42 3.00
CA PRO A 65 -5.92 15.53 4.13
C PRO A 65 -4.97 14.34 4.24
N ILE A 66 -5.46 13.11 4.11
CA ILE A 66 -4.61 11.91 4.23
C ILE A 66 -3.61 11.87 3.08
N PHE A 67 -4.07 12.12 1.85
CA PHE A 67 -3.18 12.12 0.70
C PHE A 67 -2.07 13.18 0.83
N LEU A 68 -2.39 14.39 1.29
CA LEU A 68 -1.38 15.42 1.53
C LEU A 68 -0.42 15.04 2.68
N LEU A 69 -0.94 14.39 3.73
CA LEU A 69 -0.14 13.95 4.87
C LEU A 69 0.90 12.91 4.45
N GLU A 70 0.48 11.85 3.75
CA GLU A 70 1.39 10.78 3.33
C GLU A 70 2.42 11.26 2.30
N THR A 71 1.98 12.04 1.32
CA THR A 71 2.88 12.56 0.28
C THR A 71 3.92 13.52 0.87
N SER A 72 3.52 14.40 1.78
CA SER A 72 4.46 15.30 2.47
C SER A 72 5.41 14.56 3.41
N LEU A 73 4.92 13.54 4.15
CA LEU A 73 5.74 12.71 5.02
C LEU A 73 6.79 11.92 4.22
N GLY A 74 6.38 11.29 3.11
CA GLY A 74 7.26 10.53 2.23
C GLY A 74 8.33 11.39 1.57
N GLN A 75 7.96 12.58 1.08
CA GLN A 75 8.91 13.51 0.45
C GLN A 75 9.90 14.09 1.46
N PHE A 76 9.43 14.52 2.63
CA PHE A 76 10.31 15.07 3.67
C PHE A 76 11.32 14.04 4.16
N ALA A 77 10.84 12.84 4.48
CA ALA A 77 11.69 11.81 5.04
C ALA A 77 12.62 11.20 4.00
N SER A 78 12.23 11.24 2.71
CA SER A 78 12.95 10.58 1.62
C SER A 78 13.37 9.17 2.01
N GLN A 79 12.43 8.41 2.59
CA GLN A 79 12.57 7.02 3.04
C GLN A 79 11.35 6.19 2.59
N GLY A 80 11.48 4.87 2.63
CA GLY A 80 10.36 3.94 2.43
C GLY A 80 9.42 3.87 3.64
N PRO A 81 8.27 3.21 3.48
CA PRO A 81 7.16 3.22 4.46
C PRO A 81 7.54 2.65 5.83
N ILE A 82 8.43 1.66 5.92
CA ILE A 82 8.88 1.13 7.23
C ILE A 82 9.86 2.08 7.93
N ARG A 83 10.71 2.76 7.15
CA ARG A 83 11.81 3.54 7.70
C ARG A 83 11.40 4.92 8.17
N VAL A 84 10.43 5.54 7.51
CA VAL A 84 9.95 6.87 7.88
C VAL A 84 9.50 6.92 9.34
N TRP A 85 8.89 5.84 9.83
CA TRP A 85 8.47 5.70 11.23
C TRP A 85 9.61 5.54 12.25
N ARG A 86 10.89 5.54 11.85
CA ARG A 86 12.01 5.64 12.82
C ARG A 86 12.00 6.93 13.61
N CYS A 87 11.28 7.96 13.15
CA CYS A 87 11.00 9.17 13.92
C CYS A 87 10.15 8.88 15.18
N LEU A 88 9.31 7.83 15.13
CA LEU A 88 8.45 7.33 16.20
C LEU A 88 8.52 5.79 16.26
N PRO A 89 9.57 5.20 16.87
CA PRO A 89 9.80 3.75 16.82
C PRO A 89 8.63 2.89 17.31
N LEU A 90 7.83 3.40 18.28
CA LEU A 90 6.63 2.71 18.77
C LEU A 90 5.56 2.49 17.67
N LEU A 91 5.48 3.39 16.69
CA LEU A 91 4.54 3.29 15.57
C LEU A 91 5.17 2.72 14.31
N GLN A 92 6.38 2.16 14.40
CA GLN A 92 7.04 1.55 13.24
C GLN A 92 6.25 0.38 12.64
N GLY A 93 5.35 -0.24 13.41
CA GLY A 93 4.41 -1.26 12.93
C GLY A 93 3.42 -0.77 11.87
N ILE A 94 3.14 0.54 11.78
CA ILE A 94 2.28 1.12 10.73
C ILE A 94 2.89 0.82 9.35
N GLY A 95 4.19 1.09 9.18
CA GLY A 95 4.88 0.82 7.92
C GLY A 95 4.97 -0.66 7.54
N TYR A 96 5.06 -1.57 8.52
CA TYR A 96 4.99 -3.01 8.28
C TYR A 96 3.59 -3.42 7.79
N THR A 97 2.55 -2.89 8.43
CA THR A 97 1.15 -3.14 8.06
C THR A 97 0.87 -2.65 6.64
N GLN A 98 1.32 -1.44 6.28
CA GLN A 98 1.21 -0.89 4.92
C GLN A 98 1.84 -1.82 3.88
N VAL A 99 3.09 -2.24 4.09
CA VAL A 99 3.81 -3.10 3.13
C VAL A 99 3.17 -4.48 2.99
N ILE A 100 2.69 -5.08 4.09
CA ILE A 100 2.05 -6.39 4.06
C ILE A 100 0.69 -6.32 3.38
N ALA A 101 -0.12 -5.30 3.70
CA ALA A 101 -1.40 -5.06 3.02
C ALA A 101 -1.19 -4.84 1.51
N SER A 102 -0.22 -4.00 1.12
CA SER A 102 0.14 -3.80 -0.29
C SER A 102 0.61 -5.09 -0.97
N ALA A 103 1.38 -5.94 -0.29
CA ALA A 103 1.82 -7.21 -0.84
C ALA A 103 0.65 -8.18 -1.11
N LEU A 104 -0.31 -8.28 -0.17
CA LEU A 104 -1.51 -9.09 -0.34
C LEU A 104 -2.40 -8.55 -1.48
N VAL A 105 -2.58 -7.24 -1.55
CA VAL A 105 -3.31 -6.60 -2.65
C VAL A 105 -2.63 -6.89 -3.98
N GLY A 106 -1.30 -6.78 -4.05
CA GLY A 106 -0.54 -7.07 -5.27
C GLY A 106 -0.68 -8.50 -5.79
N ILE A 107 -1.02 -9.47 -4.94
CA ILE A 107 -1.23 -10.87 -5.35
C ILE A 107 -2.56 -11.01 -6.11
N TYR A 108 -3.69 -10.63 -5.49
CA TYR A 108 -5.00 -10.81 -6.14
C TYR A 108 -5.21 -9.79 -7.26
N TYR A 109 -4.67 -8.58 -7.14
CA TYR A 109 -4.83 -7.54 -8.16
C TYR A 109 -4.18 -7.97 -9.48
N ASN A 110 -3.03 -8.65 -9.44
CA ASN A 110 -2.42 -9.18 -10.67
C ASN A 110 -3.20 -10.38 -11.25
N CYS A 111 -4.00 -11.09 -10.45
CA CYS A 111 -4.94 -12.10 -10.94
C CYS A 111 -6.06 -11.44 -11.77
N ILE A 112 -6.54 -10.27 -11.35
CA ILE A 112 -7.51 -9.48 -12.13
C ILE A 112 -6.89 -9.04 -13.46
N ILE A 113 -5.62 -8.61 -13.45
CA ILE A 113 -4.89 -8.27 -14.69
C ILE A 113 -4.78 -9.51 -15.60
N ALA A 114 -4.52 -10.70 -15.05
CA ALA A 114 -4.53 -11.94 -15.82
C ALA A 114 -5.91 -12.23 -16.46
N TYR A 115 -7.00 -11.93 -15.76
CA TYR A 115 -8.36 -12.05 -16.30
C TYR A 115 -8.58 -11.10 -17.49
N THR A 116 -8.11 -9.85 -17.38
CA THR A 116 -8.18 -8.89 -18.50
C THR A 116 -7.36 -9.35 -19.70
N LEU A 117 -6.17 -9.90 -19.49
CA LEU A 117 -5.34 -10.45 -20.57
C LEU A 117 -6.00 -11.65 -21.25
N PHE A 118 -6.64 -12.54 -20.49
CA PHE A 118 -7.36 -13.68 -21.05
C PHE A 118 -8.50 -13.22 -21.98
N TYR A 119 -9.29 -12.25 -21.54
CA TYR A 119 -10.36 -11.66 -22.36
C TYR A 119 -9.83 -10.86 -23.55
N LEU A 120 -8.72 -10.15 -23.38
CA LEU A 120 -8.06 -9.43 -24.48
C LEU A 120 -7.62 -10.40 -25.58
N PHE A 121 -6.96 -11.51 -25.24
CA PHE A 121 -6.59 -12.53 -26.22
C PHE A 121 -7.80 -13.20 -26.85
N SER A 122 -8.84 -13.48 -26.07
CA SER A 122 -10.10 -14.07 -26.54
C SER A 122 -10.93 -13.12 -27.41
N SER A 123 -10.58 -11.83 -27.47
CA SER A 123 -11.24 -10.83 -28.32
C SER A 123 -10.65 -10.78 -29.75
N PHE A 124 -9.50 -11.40 -30.01
CA PHE A 124 -8.89 -11.45 -31.35
C PHE A 124 -9.51 -12.55 -32.23
N THR A 125 -10.81 -12.43 -32.46
CA THR A 125 -11.62 -13.33 -33.30
C THR A 125 -12.66 -12.51 -34.05
N SER A 126 -13.18 -13.05 -35.16
CA SER A 126 -14.26 -12.41 -35.93
C SER A 126 -15.57 -12.38 -35.14
N ASP A 127 -15.87 -13.46 -34.43
CA ASP A 127 -17.04 -13.60 -33.58
C ASP A 127 -16.62 -13.84 -32.15
N LEU A 128 -17.12 -13.00 -31.24
CA LEU A 128 -16.78 -13.05 -29.83
C LEU A 128 -17.32 -14.34 -29.19
N PRO A 129 -16.52 -15.06 -28.36
CA PRO A 129 -16.93 -16.35 -27.78
C PRO A 129 -18.15 -16.27 -26.86
N TRP A 130 -18.40 -15.12 -26.24
CA TRP A 130 -19.52 -14.86 -25.35
C TRP A 130 -20.76 -14.28 -26.05
N ARG A 131 -20.80 -14.33 -27.39
CA ARG A 131 -21.93 -13.83 -28.19
C ARG A 131 -23.07 -14.83 -28.30
N THR A 132 -22.75 -16.11 -28.45
CA THR A 132 -23.72 -17.18 -28.75
C THR A 132 -23.76 -18.22 -27.64
N CYS A 133 -24.85 -18.99 -27.60
CA CYS A 133 -24.99 -20.13 -26.69
C CYS A 133 -24.56 -21.47 -27.31
N ASN A 134 -24.05 -21.45 -28.54
CA ASN A 134 -23.65 -22.66 -29.27
C ASN A 134 -22.16 -23.00 -29.05
N ASN A 135 -21.74 -23.12 -27.80
CA ASN A 135 -20.38 -23.52 -27.43
C ASN A 135 -20.37 -24.75 -26.52
N THR A 136 -19.21 -25.39 -26.40
CA THR A 136 -19.03 -26.64 -25.63
C THR A 136 -19.23 -26.47 -24.12
N TRP A 137 -19.15 -25.24 -23.61
CA TRP A 137 -19.35 -24.92 -22.19
C TRP A 137 -20.77 -24.48 -21.84
N ASN A 138 -21.63 -24.27 -22.84
CA ASN A 138 -22.96 -23.74 -22.61
C ASN A 138 -23.95 -24.81 -22.13
N THR A 139 -24.91 -24.41 -21.30
CA THR A 139 -26.00 -25.29 -20.85
C THR A 139 -27.29 -25.07 -21.63
N GLY A 140 -28.29 -25.95 -21.42
CA GLY A 140 -29.64 -25.77 -21.97
C GLY A 140 -30.38 -24.54 -21.41
N ASP A 141 -29.88 -23.95 -20.32
CA ASP A 141 -30.42 -22.73 -19.70
C ASP A 141 -29.82 -21.44 -20.30
N CYS A 142 -28.84 -21.57 -21.20
CA CYS A 142 -28.23 -20.44 -21.89
C CYS A 142 -29.22 -19.85 -22.90
N VAL A 143 -29.42 -18.54 -22.83
CA VAL A 143 -30.30 -17.83 -23.75
C VAL A 143 -29.59 -16.64 -24.35
N GLU A 144 -29.55 -16.60 -25.68
CA GLU A 144 -29.01 -15.46 -26.41
C GLU A 144 -29.88 -14.22 -26.23
N SER A 145 -29.22 -13.09 -26.02
CA SER A 145 -29.82 -11.77 -25.75
C SER A 145 -30.89 -11.37 -26.79
N PHE A 146 -30.78 -11.82 -28.05
CA PHE A 146 -31.75 -11.52 -29.11
C PHE A 146 -33.02 -12.38 -29.07
N SER A 147 -32.93 -13.62 -28.55
CA SER A 147 -34.05 -14.56 -28.44
C SER A 147 -34.99 -14.26 -27.27
N LEU A 148 -34.61 -13.34 -26.36
CA LEU A 148 -35.45 -12.94 -25.23
C LEU A 148 -36.76 -12.24 -25.66
N LYS A 149 -36.77 -11.53 -26.79
CA LYS A 149 -37.94 -10.74 -27.23
C LYS A 149 -39.16 -11.57 -27.61
N ASN A 150 -38.95 -12.82 -28.02
CA ASN A 150 -40.01 -13.71 -28.51
C ASN A 150 -40.35 -14.83 -27.51
N TRP A 151 -39.82 -14.76 -26.28
CA TRP A 151 -39.90 -15.87 -25.34
C TRP A 151 -40.95 -15.62 -24.25
N THR A 152 -41.90 -16.55 -24.13
CA THR A 152 -43.07 -16.44 -23.23
C THR A 152 -43.00 -17.37 -22.00
N GLY A 153 -41.86 -18.01 -21.73
CA GLY A 153 -41.70 -18.93 -20.58
C GLY A 153 -41.03 -18.28 -19.35
N ASN A 154 -40.83 -19.09 -18.31
CA ASN A 154 -40.40 -18.62 -16.98
C ASN A 154 -38.97 -18.01 -17.00
N ILE A 155 -38.85 -16.73 -16.63
CA ILE A 155 -37.64 -15.89 -16.81
C ILE A 155 -36.55 -16.15 -15.75
N SER A 156 -36.92 -16.74 -14.62
CA SER A 156 -36.08 -16.83 -13.41
C SER A 156 -34.96 -17.88 -13.43
N SER A 157 -34.90 -18.75 -14.44
CA SER A 157 -33.87 -19.81 -14.54
C SER A 157 -32.82 -19.59 -15.64
N ARG A 158 -32.83 -18.44 -16.32
CA ARG A 158 -32.05 -18.22 -17.54
C ARG A 158 -30.74 -17.48 -17.30
N VAL A 159 -29.71 -17.86 -18.03
CA VAL A 159 -28.34 -17.31 -17.91
C VAL A 159 -27.86 -16.78 -19.26
N SER A 160 -27.18 -15.62 -19.25
CA SER A 160 -26.63 -15.02 -20.47
C SER A 160 -25.35 -15.73 -20.94
N PRO A 161 -25.05 -15.74 -22.25
CA PRO A 161 -23.86 -16.41 -22.78
C PRO A 161 -22.55 -15.86 -22.22
N SER A 162 -22.53 -14.56 -21.90
CA SER A 162 -21.40 -13.90 -21.22
C SER A 162 -21.19 -14.42 -19.80
N SER A 163 -22.27 -14.66 -19.05
CA SER A 163 -22.20 -15.18 -17.70
C SER A 163 -21.70 -16.62 -17.70
N GLU A 164 -22.18 -17.45 -18.62
CA GLU A 164 -21.67 -18.82 -18.77
C GLU A 164 -20.22 -18.87 -19.27
N TYR A 165 -19.84 -17.96 -20.18
CA TYR A 165 -18.45 -17.84 -20.61
C TYR A 165 -17.53 -17.50 -19.43
N PHE A 166 -17.91 -16.56 -18.58
CA PHE A 166 -17.12 -16.20 -17.40
C PHE A 166 -17.06 -17.34 -16.38
N ASP A 167 -18.21 -17.88 -15.99
CA ASP A 167 -18.29 -18.88 -14.92
C ASP A 167 -17.82 -20.27 -15.36
N ARG A 168 -18.28 -20.78 -16.51
CA ARG A 168 -18.04 -22.17 -16.91
C ARG A 168 -16.83 -22.34 -17.81
N TYR A 169 -16.55 -21.39 -18.70
CA TYR A 169 -15.38 -21.50 -19.58
C TYR A 169 -14.15 -20.90 -18.94
N MET A 170 -14.16 -19.60 -18.65
CA MET A 170 -12.99 -18.86 -18.19
C MET A 170 -12.56 -19.26 -16.77
N LEU A 171 -13.45 -19.24 -15.79
CA LEU A 171 -13.10 -19.60 -14.41
C LEU A 171 -13.21 -21.10 -14.15
N THR A 172 -14.05 -21.81 -14.93
CA THR A 172 -14.45 -23.19 -14.62
C THR A 172 -14.86 -23.30 -13.15
N ARG A 173 -15.71 -22.37 -12.72
CA ARG A 173 -16.00 -22.05 -11.31
C ARG A 173 -16.57 -23.25 -10.55
N SER A 174 -16.03 -23.47 -9.35
CA SER A 174 -16.53 -24.47 -8.40
C SER A 174 -17.85 -24.05 -7.75
N SER A 175 -18.60 -25.02 -7.20
CA SER A 175 -19.88 -24.74 -6.51
C SER A 175 -19.67 -23.97 -5.20
N GLY A 176 -18.47 -24.06 -4.62
CA GLY A 176 -18.08 -23.37 -3.39
C GLY A 176 -16.57 -23.27 -3.24
N ILE A 177 -16.15 -22.61 -2.16
CA ILE A 177 -14.74 -22.43 -1.80
C ILE A 177 -14.09 -23.73 -1.28
N ASP A 178 -14.90 -24.70 -0.84
CA ASP A 178 -14.48 -25.99 -0.27
C ASP A 178 -13.99 -27.02 -1.33
N GLU A 179 -14.27 -26.78 -2.61
CA GLU A 179 -14.03 -27.74 -3.67
C GLU A 179 -12.55 -27.83 -4.11
N PRO A 180 -12.13 -28.98 -4.66
CA PRO A 180 -10.72 -29.25 -4.93
C PRO A 180 -10.06 -28.26 -5.89
N VAL A 181 -8.82 -27.96 -5.52
CA VAL A 181 -7.91 -26.99 -6.12
C VAL A 181 -7.27 -27.59 -7.38
N THR A 182 -7.92 -27.44 -8.53
CA THR A 182 -7.26 -27.61 -9.83
C THR A 182 -6.95 -26.26 -10.43
N VAL A 183 -5.70 -26.09 -10.86
CA VAL A 183 -5.20 -24.85 -11.46
C VAL A 183 -5.63 -24.80 -12.92
N LYS A 184 -6.20 -23.67 -13.33
CA LYS A 184 -6.48 -23.43 -14.74
C LYS A 184 -5.23 -22.87 -15.43
N TRP A 185 -4.61 -23.69 -16.27
CA TRP A 185 -3.31 -23.38 -16.89
C TRP A 185 -3.32 -22.16 -17.81
N GLU A 186 -4.42 -21.89 -18.50
CA GLU A 186 -4.53 -20.72 -19.38
C GLU A 186 -4.48 -19.41 -18.56
N LEU A 187 -5.10 -19.40 -17.38
CA LEU A 187 -5.04 -18.27 -16.45
C LEU A 187 -3.65 -18.17 -15.79
N ALA A 188 -3.02 -19.30 -15.48
CA ALA A 188 -1.65 -19.32 -14.97
C ALA A 188 -0.65 -18.71 -15.97
N LEU A 189 -0.79 -19.01 -17.27
CA LEU A 189 0.02 -18.41 -18.34
C LEU A 189 -0.25 -16.91 -18.49
N CYS A 190 -1.52 -16.48 -18.41
CA CYS A 190 -1.87 -15.06 -18.43
C CYS A 190 -1.29 -14.32 -17.21
N LEU A 191 -1.29 -14.94 -16.03
CA LEU A 191 -0.68 -14.38 -14.83
C LEU A 191 0.84 -14.30 -14.93
N LEU A 192 1.48 -15.33 -15.49
CA LEU A 192 2.91 -15.33 -15.77
C LEU A 192 3.26 -14.16 -16.71
N LEU A 193 2.50 -13.98 -17.78
CA LEU A 193 2.68 -12.85 -18.70
C LEU A 193 2.49 -11.51 -17.99
N ALA A 194 1.46 -11.37 -17.14
CA ALA A 194 1.24 -10.15 -16.37
C ALA A 194 2.45 -9.80 -15.48
N TRP A 195 3.00 -10.78 -14.75
CA TRP A 195 4.21 -10.57 -13.94
C TRP A 195 5.46 -10.27 -14.77
N ILE A 196 5.60 -10.87 -15.95
CA ILE A 196 6.69 -10.56 -16.89
C ILE A 196 6.61 -9.10 -17.33
N VAL A 197 5.42 -8.61 -17.72
CA VAL A 197 5.18 -7.21 -18.11
C VAL A 197 5.50 -6.28 -16.95
N VAL A 198 5.01 -6.56 -15.75
CA VAL A 198 5.29 -5.76 -14.54
C VAL A 198 6.79 -5.71 -14.24
N TYR A 199 7.48 -6.85 -14.31
CA TYR A 199 8.92 -6.93 -14.08
C TYR A 199 9.71 -6.07 -15.09
N PHE A 200 9.46 -6.22 -16.38
CA PHE A 200 10.19 -5.47 -17.41
C PHE A 200 9.90 -3.96 -17.36
N SER A 201 8.68 -3.56 -17.02
CA SER A 201 8.32 -2.15 -16.81
C SER A 201 9.08 -1.53 -15.63
N LEU A 202 9.38 -2.31 -14.59
CA LEU A 202 10.01 -1.82 -13.36
C LEU A 202 11.50 -2.17 -13.21
N ILE A 203 12.10 -2.92 -14.14
CA ILE A 203 13.48 -3.45 -14.00
C ILE A 203 14.53 -2.35 -13.77
N LYS A 204 14.34 -1.18 -14.39
CA LYS A 204 15.24 -0.02 -14.24
C LYS A 204 14.88 0.86 -13.03
N GLY A 205 13.72 0.64 -12.41
CA GLY A 205 13.12 1.52 -11.42
C GLY A 205 12.90 2.94 -11.95
N ILE A 206 12.54 3.85 -11.05
CA ILE A 206 12.50 5.29 -11.33
C ILE A 206 13.94 5.80 -11.43
N LYS A 207 14.57 5.60 -12.59
CA LYS A 207 15.86 6.21 -12.93
C LYS A 207 15.65 7.18 -14.06
N SER A 208 15.49 8.46 -13.75
CA SER A 208 15.77 9.50 -14.73
C SER A 208 16.08 10.81 -14.03
N SER A 209 17.23 11.37 -14.38
CA SER A 209 17.83 12.52 -13.73
C SER A 209 16.97 13.78 -13.88
N GLY A 210 16.50 14.32 -12.77
CA GLY A 210 15.84 15.62 -12.70
C GLY A 210 15.88 16.17 -11.27
N LYS A 211 16.04 17.49 -11.13
CA LYS A 211 15.93 18.16 -9.83
C LYS A 211 14.48 18.08 -9.37
N VAL A 212 14.23 17.36 -8.28
CA VAL A 212 12.89 17.22 -7.69
C VAL A 212 12.47 18.57 -7.11
N ARG A 213 11.40 19.14 -7.65
CA ARG A 213 10.62 20.16 -6.94
C ARG A 213 9.47 19.44 -6.23
N MET A 214 9.43 19.61 -4.91
CA MET A 214 8.42 19.10 -3.96
C MET A 214 6.98 19.15 -4.51
N LEU A 215 6.16 18.13 -4.22
CA LEU A 215 4.72 18.16 -4.48
C LEU A 215 4.12 19.28 -3.63
N THR A 216 3.47 20.21 -4.29
CA THR A 216 2.77 21.30 -3.63
C THR A 216 1.33 20.89 -3.34
N THR A 217 0.68 21.57 -2.39
CA THR A 217 -0.75 21.37 -2.10
C THR A 217 -1.63 21.44 -3.36
N CYS A 218 -1.26 22.27 -4.34
CA CYS A 218 -1.96 22.35 -5.62
C CYS A 218 -1.85 21.06 -6.43
N ASP A 219 -0.69 20.41 -6.42
CA ASP A 219 -0.47 19.17 -7.16
C ASP A 219 -1.27 18.00 -6.54
N THR A 220 -1.38 17.97 -5.20
CA THR A 220 -2.30 17.07 -4.49
C THR A 220 -3.75 17.26 -4.92
N LEU A 221 -4.21 18.52 -5.04
CA LEU A 221 -5.57 18.82 -5.51
C LEU A 221 -5.79 18.34 -6.95
N ILE A 222 -4.81 18.52 -7.83
CA ILE A 222 -4.88 18.05 -9.22
C ILE A 222 -5.07 16.53 -9.26
N VAL A 223 -4.22 15.77 -8.56
CA VAL A 223 -4.32 14.29 -8.56
C VAL A 223 -5.69 13.82 -8.05
N ALA A 224 -6.16 14.39 -6.95
CA ALA A 224 -7.45 14.02 -6.36
C ALA A 224 -8.64 14.40 -7.25
N LEU A 225 -8.64 15.60 -7.82
CA LEU A 225 -9.70 16.06 -8.72
C LEU A 225 -9.72 15.24 -10.01
N THR A 226 -8.55 14.92 -10.59
CA THR A 226 -8.46 14.05 -11.76
C THR A 226 -9.01 12.66 -11.44
N ASN A 227 -8.67 12.08 -10.29
CA ASN A 227 -9.23 10.80 -9.86
C ASN A 227 -10.77 10.82 -9.80
N CYS A 228 -11.34 11.83 -9.14
CA CYS A 228 -12.80 11.98 -9.03
C CYS A 228 -13.48 12.25 -10.38
N ALA A 229 -12.89 13.11 -11.20
CA ALA A 229 -13.39 13.41 -12.54
C ALA A 229 -13.40 12.16 -13.43
N THR A 230 -12.34 11.35 -13.38
CA THR A 230 -12.28 10.08 -14.11
C THR A 230 -13.35 9.10 -13.65
N SER A 231 -13.62 9.00 -12.34
CA SER A 231 -14.70 8.16 -11.80
C SER A 231 -16.08 8.58 -12.32
N VAL A 232 -16.37 9.88 -12.29
CA VAL A 232 -17.64 10.43 -12.77
C VAL A 232 -17.78 10.22 -14.29
N PHE A 233 -16.72 10.47 -15.05
CA PHE A 233 -16.68 10.23 -16.49
C PHE A 233 -16.88 8.75 -16.83
N ALA A 234 -16.18 7.85 -16.13
CA ALA A 234 -16.38 6.41 -16.29
C ALA A 234 -17.82 6.00 -15.97
N GLY A 235 -18.46 6.64 -14.98
CA GLY A 235 -19.88 6.42 -14.69
C GLY A 235 -20.81 6.72 -15.87
N PHE A 236 -20.60 7.83 -16.57
CA PHE A 236 -21.35 8.13 -17.79
C PHE A 236 -21.11 7.10 -18.89
N VAL A 237 -19.85 6.69 -19.10
CA VAL A 237 -19.51 5.68 -20.12
C VAL A 237 -20.18 4.34 -19.82
N ILE A 238 -20.07 3.84 -18.59
CA ILE A 238 -20.61 2.54 -18.20
C ILE A 238 -22.14 2.52 -18.27
N PHE A 239 -22.82 3.49 -17.66
CA PHE A 239 -24.29 3.50 -17.62
C PHE A 239 -24.92 3.86 -18.96
N SER A 240 -24.22 4.55 -19.86
CA SER A 240 -24.69 4.75 -21.24
C SER A 240 -24.78 3.42 -22.00
N ILE A 241 -23.76 2.57 -21.89
CA ILE A 241 -23.72 1.27 -22.56
C ILE A 241 -24.70 0.28 -21.91
N LEU A 242 -24.79 0.26 -20.58
CA LEU A 242 -25.80 -0.56 -19.87
C LEU A 242 -27.22 -0.09 -20.17
N GLY A 243 -27.47 1.21 -20.28
CA GLY A 243 -28.76 1.76 -20.67
C GLY A 243 -29.13 1.37 -22.11
N HIS A 244 -28.16 1.36 -23.03
CA HIS A 244 -28.37 0.83 -24.38
C HIS A 244 -28.71 -0.66 -24.39
N MET A 245 -28.00 -1.47 -23.59
CA MET A 245 -28.27 -2.89 -23.43
C MET A 245 -29.69 -3.12 -22.87
N ALA A 246 -30.08 -2.40 -21.83
CA ALA A 246 -31.42 -2.44 -21.24
C ALA A 246 -32.50 -2.10 -22.28
N LEU A 247 -32.31 -1.03 -23.07
CA LEU A 247 -33.22 -0.63 -24.15
C LEU A 247 -33.34 -1.70 -25.24
N LYS A 248 -32.23 -2.35 -25.63
CA LYS A 248 -32.24 -3.39 -26.66
C LYS A 248 -32.91 -4.67 -26.18
N LEU A 249 -32.72 -5.03 -24.92
CA LEU A 249 -33.27 -6.22 -24.28
C LEU A 249 -34.73 -6.03 -23.81
N GLY A 250 -35.20 -4.79 -23.65
CA GLY A 250 -36.52 -4.49 -23.10
C GLY A 250 -36.62 -4.74 -21.59
N VAL A 251 -35.48 -4.71 -20.88
CA VAL A 251 -35.38 -4.92 -19.44
C VAL A 251 -35.00 -3.61 -18.73
N THR A 252 -35.15 -3.57 -17.41
CA THR A 252 -34.74 -2.41 -16.63
C THR A 252 -33.22 -2.39 -16.38
N VAL A 253 -32.63 -1.19 -16.16
CA VAL A 253 -31.20 -1.05 -15.84
C VAL A 253 -30.74 -1.87 -14.61
N PRO A 254 -31.52 -1.97 -13.51
CA PRO A 254 -31.14 -2.82 -12.37
C PRO A 254 -30.90 -4.29 -12.73
N GLU A 255 -31.61 -4.83 -13.72
CA GLU A 255 -31.50 -6.24 -14.10
C GLU A 255 -30.19 -6.55 -14.83
N VAL A 256 -29.59 -5.55 -15.49
CA VAL A 256 -28.31 -5.68 -16.22
C VAL A 256 -27.11 -5.15 -15.44
N ALA A 257 -27.33 -4.28 -14.46
CA ALA A 257 -26.29 -3.67 -13.64
C ALA A 257 -25.81 -4.63 -12.53
N LYS A 258 -24.79 -5.44 -12.85
CA LYS A 258 -24.10 -6.30 -11.87
C LYS A 258 -23.08 -5.49 -11.04
N SER A 259 -22.74 -5.97 -9.84
CA SER A 259 -21.69 -5.36 -9.00
C SER A 259 -20.31 -5.98 -9.26
N GLY A 260 -19.25 -5.22 -8.95
CA GLY A 260 -17.87 -5.72 -8.92
C GLY A 260 -17.40 -6.38 -10.23
N PHE A 261 -16.85 -7.59 -10.12
CA PHE A 261 -16.32 -8.35 -11.26
C PHE A 261 -17.38 -8.68 -12.33
N GLY A 262 -18.63 -8.91 -11.91
CA GLY A 262 -19.74 -9.21 -12.82
C GLY A 262 -20.04 -8.05 -13.76
N LEU A 263 -19.79 -6.81 -13.34
CA LEU A 263 -19.96 -5.65 -14.20
C LEU A 263 -18.96 -5.67 -15.37
N ALA A 264 -17.69 -5.86 -15.06
CA ALA A 264 -16.59 -5.75 -16.02
C ALA A 264 -16.43 -6.98 -16.92
N PHE A 265 -16.68 -8.18 -16.39
CA PHE A 265 -16.44 -9.44 -17.10
C PHE A 265 -17.70 -10.17 -17.54
N VAL A 266 -18.90 -9.67 -17.21
CA VAL A 266 -20.17 -10.28 -17.65
C VAL A 266 -21.07 -9.26 -18.34
N ALA A 267 -21.52 -8.23 -17.62
CA ALA A 267 -22.48 -7.26 -18.16
C ALA A 267 -21.88 -6.44 -19.32
N TYR A 268 -20.64 -5.95 -19.17
CA TYR A 268 -20.02 -5.14 -20.20
C TYR A 268 -19.68 -5.92 -21.48
N PRO A 269 -19.02 -7.10 -21.41
CA PRO A 269 -18.73 -7.89 -22.60
C PRO A 269 -20.01 -8.28 -23.36
N GLU A 270 -21.10 -8.53 -22.64
CA GLU A 270 -22.43 -8.75 -23.24
C GLU A 270 -22.94 -7.53 -23.98
N ALA A 271 -22.92 -6.35 -23.34
CA ALA A 271 -23.33 -5.10 -23.97
C ALA A 271 -22.51 -4.77 -25.23
N LEU A 272 -21.21 -5.08 -25.24
CA LEU A 272 -20.34 -4.87 -26.40
C LEU A 272 -20.72 -5.76 -27.59
N THR A 273 -21.33 -6.93 -27.39
CA THR A 273 -21.82 -7.79 -28.49
C THR A 273 -22.99 -7.16 -29.26
N LEU A 274 -23.67 -6.19 -28.66
CA LEU A 274 -24.79 -5.47 -29.28
C LEU A 274 -24.33 -4.31 -30.18
N LEU A 275 -23.06 -3.90 -30.06
CA LEU A 275 -22.48 -2.83 -30.87
C LEU A 275 -21.99 -3.37 -32.22
N PRO A 276 -22.06 -2.55 -33.29
CA PRO A 276 -21.47 -2.91 -34.58
C PRO A 276 -19.95 -3.04 -34.43
N VAL A 277 -19.36 -4.03 -35.12
CA VAL A 277 -17.92 -4.34 -35.05
C VAL A 277 -17.51 -4.65 -33.59
N SER A 278 -18.26 -5.54 -32.94
CA SER A 278 -18.10 -5.90 -31.52
C SER A 278 -16.66 -6.25 -31.10
N PRO A 279 -15.85 -6.99 -31.89
CA PRO A 279 -14.47 -7.31 -31.51
C PRO A 279 -13.58 -6.08 -31.29
N LEU A 280 -13.76 -5.00 -32.07
CA LEU A 280 -12.98 -3.77 -31.91
C LEU A 280 -13.21 -3.14 -30.53
N TRP A 281 -14.47 -3.03 -30.12
CA TRP A 281 -14.84 -2.45 -28.85
C TRP A 281 -14.40 -3.32 -27.67
N ALA A 282 -14.46 -4.64 -27.80
CA ALA A 282 -13.95 -5.58 -26.81
C ALA A 282 -12.44 -5.42 -26.61
N ILE A 283 -11.66 -5.36 -27.69
CA ILE A 283 -10.20 -5.16 -27.64
C ILE A 283 -9.87 -3.84 -26.93
N ILE A 284 -10.51 -2.72 -27.31
CA ILE A 284 -10.26 -1.41 -26.70
C ILE A 284 -10.63 -1.42 -25.21
N PHE A 285 -11.76 -2.04 -24.84
CA PHE A 285 -12.21 -2.12 -23.47
C PHE A 285 -11.26 -2.94 -22.58
N PHE A 286 -10.89 -4.14 -23.00
CA PHE A 286 -9.98 -4.98 -22.21
C PHE A 286 -8.54 -4.45 -22.21
N LEU A 287 -8.10 -3.77 -23.27
CA LEU A 287 -6.84 -3.05 -23.28
C LEU A 287 -6.85 -1.89 -22.27
N MET A 288 -7.95 -1.14 -22.18
CA MET A 288 -8.13 -0.10 -21.17
C MET A 288 -8.11 -0.67 -19.75
N LEU A 289 -8.81 -1.77 -19.48
CA LEU A 289 -8.74 -2.42 -18.16
C LEU A 289 -7.33 -2.92 -17.85
N PHE A 290 -6.62 -3.45 -18.84
CA PHE A 290 -5.25 -3.90 -18.68
C PHE A 290 -4.30 -2.76 -18.30
N THR A 291 -4.37 -1.61 -18.99
CA THR A 291 -3.53 -0.45 -18.68
C THR A 291 -3.84 0.16 -17.31
N LEU A 292 -5.13 0.30 -16.95
CA LEU A 292 -5.55 0.75 -15.62
C LEU A 292 -5.07 -0.20 -14.50
N GLY A 293 -5.05 -1.50 -14.77
CA GLY A 293 -4.49 -2.49 -13.86
C GLY A 293 -2.97 -2.32 -13.71
N LEU A 294 -2.24 -2.19 -14.81
CA LEU A 294 -0.78 -2.12 -14.78
C LEU A 294 -0.25 -0.92 -13.96
N ASP A 295 -0.82 0.27 -14.13
CA ASP A 295 -0.32 1.48 -13.46
C ASP A 295 -0.43 1.37 -11.93
N SER A 296 -1.55 0.86 -11.43
CA SER A 296 -1.74 0.56 -10.01
C SER A 296 -0.74 -0.50 -9.53
N GLN A 297 -0.57 -1.58 -10.30
CA GLN A 297 0.35 -2.68 -9.93
C GLN A 297 1.80 -2.21 -9.87
N PHE A 298 2.22 -1.27 -10.73
CA PHE A 298 3.57 -0.71 -10.70
C PHE A 298 3.90 -0.08 -9.35
N THR A 299 2.99 0.70 -8.80
CA THR A 299 3.19 1.37 -7.51
C THR A 299 3.14 0.42 -6.31
N ILE A 300 2.29 -0.61 -6.37
CA ILE A 300 2.20 -1.64 -5.33
C ILE A 300 3.52 -2.40 -5.22
N VAL A 301 4.05 -2.89 -6.34
CA VAL A 301 5.33 -3.62 -6.36
C VAL A 301 6.49 -2.69 -5.98
N GLU A 302 6.50 -1.45 -6.46
CA GLU A 302 7.51 -0.44 -6.09
C GLU A 302 7.49 -0.12 -4.58
N THR A 303 6.32 -0.13 -3.93
CA THR A 303 6.19 0.07 -2.48
C THR A 303 6.88 -1.03 -1.68
N VAL A 304 6.61 -2.30 -2.03
CA VAL A 304 7.24 -3.47 -1.41
C VAL A 304 8.75 -3.48 -1.68
N ALA A 305 9.15 -3.24 -2.93
CA ALA A 305 10.54 -3.19 -3.33
C ALA A 305 11.31 -2.09 -2.62
N THR A 306 10.73 -0.88 -2.52
CA THR A 306 11.33 0.24 -1.82
C THR A 306 11.52 -0.08 -0.33
N ALA A 307 10.56 -0.73 0.32
CA ALA A 307 10.68 -1.13 1.72
C ALA A 307 11.84 -2.12 1.95
N ILE A 308 12.00 -3.10 1.06
CA ILE A 308 13.07 -4.11 1.11
C ILE A 308 14.43 -3.48 0.78
N CYS A 309 14.52 -2.76 -0.34
CA CYS A 309 15.74 -2.09 -0.80
C CYS A 309 16.23 -1.09 0.22
N ASP A 310 15.30 -0.37 0.87
CA ASP A 310 15.66 0.45 2.00
C ASP A 310 16.32 -0.41 3.05
N GLY A 311 15.69 -1.45 3.61
CA GLY A 311 16.24 -2.39 4.60
C GLY A 311 17.77 -2.53 4.62
N TRP A 312 18.38 -2.89 3.47
CA TRP A 312 19.83 -2.94 3.28
C TRP A 312 20.31 -2.09 2.08
N PRO A 313 20.50 -0.77 2.28
CA PRO A 313 20.51 0.16 1.16
C PRO A 313 21.77 0.03 0.31
N LYS A 314 22.93 -0.21 0.95
CA LYS A 314 24.23 -0.33 0.26
C LYS A 314 24.30 -1.52 -0.70
N LEU A 315 23.56 -2.59 -0.42
CA LEU A 315 23.61 -3.85 -1.17
C LEU A 315 22.44 -3.93 -2.16
N LEU A 316 21.22 -3.66 -1.68
CA LEU A 316 20.00 -3.93 -2.43
C LEU A 316 19.63 -2.85 -3.43
N TRP A 317 19.96 -1.57 -3.22
CA TRP A 317 19.73 -0.54 -4.25
C TRP A 317 20.55 -0.79 -5.52
N LYS A 318 21.79 -1.30 -5.38
CA LYS A 318 22.63 -1.70 -6.51
C LYS A 318 22.10 -2.92 -7.25
N LYS A 319 21.35 -3.78 -6.54
CA LYS A 319 20.78 -5.02 -7.04
C LYS A 319 19.24 -4.95 -7.09
N LYS A 320 18.66 -3.76 -7.26
CA LYS A 320 17.19 -3.57 -7.20
C LYS A 320 16.46 -4.44 -8.22
N TRP A 321 17.02 -4.61 -9.42
CA TRP A 321 16.46 -5.50 -10.44
C TRP A 321 16.29 -6.96 -9.95
N LEU A 322 17.22 -7.48 -9.13
CA LEU A 322 17.08 -8.81 -8.50
C LEU A 322 15.99 -8.82 -7.43
N VAL A 323 15.81 -7.71 -6.70
CA VAL A 323 14.71 -7.57 -5.73
C VAL A 323 13.37 -7.57 -6.46
N MET A 324 13.25 -6.84 -7.59
CA MET A 324 12.03 -6.83 -8.41
C MET A 324 11.73 -8.20 -9.01
N LEU A 325 12.75 -8.90 -9.52
CA LEU A 325 12.61 -10.26 -10.01
C LEU A 325 12.15 -11.19 -8.90
N GLY A 326 12.79 -11.11 -7.73
CA GLY A 326 12.44 -11.91 -6.55
C GLY A 326 11.01 -11.70 -6.09
N ILE A 327 10.54 -10.45 -6.04
CA ILE A 327 9.15 -10.12 -5.70
C ILE A 327 8.19 -10.69 -6.74
N SER A 328 8.46 -10.48 -8.03
CA SER A 328 7.57 -10.93 -9.11
C SER A 328 7.44 -12.46 -9.15
N VAL A 329 8.56 -13.17 -9.02
CA VAL A 329 8.59 -14.63 -8.95
C VAL A 329 7.90 -15.12 -7.69
N LEU A 330 8.18 -14.51 -6.53
CA LEU A 330 7.54 -14.88 -5.27
C LEU A 330 6.02 -14.70 -5.37
N CYS A 331 5.54 -13.53 -5.78
CA CYS A 331 4.10 -13.26 -5.89
C CYS A 331 3.41 -14.13 -6.95
N TYR A 332 4.09 -14.49 -8.05
CA TYR A 332 3.57 -15.49 -9.00
C TYR A 332 3.43 -16.87 -8.34
N LEU A 333 4.45 -17.34 -7.64
CA LEU A 333 4.43 -18.64 -6.95
C LEU A 333 3.38 -18.68 -5.82
N LEU A 334 3.23 -17.58 -5.08
CA LEU A 334 2.23 -17.44 -4.02
C LEU A 334 0.79 -17.41 -4.57
N ALA A 335 0.59 -17.00 -5.83
CA ALA A 335 -0.71 -17.05 -6.51
C ALA A 335 -1.05 -18.45 -7.08
N MET A 336 -0.07 -19.36 -7.13
CA MET A 336 -0.12 -20.66 -7.83
C MET A 336 -0.47 -21.92 -6.99
N PRO A 337 -0.97 -21.91 -5.74
CA PRO A 337 -0.84 -23.11 -4.91
C PRO A 337 -1.61 -24.33 -5.43
N CYS A 338 -0.83 -25.31 -5.90
CA CYS A 338 -1.17 -26.71 -5.99
C CYS A 338 -1.14 -27.31 -4.59
N LEU A 339 -2.27 -27.34 -3.88
CA LEU A 339 -2.50 -28.44 -2.94
C LEU A 339 -3.10 -29.58 -3.74
N THR A 340 -2.24 -30.43 -4.30
CA THR A 340 -2.65 -31.75 -4.75
C THR A 340 -3.27 -32.48 -3.56
N HIS A 341 -4.59 -32.67 -3.59
CA HIS A 341 -5.37 -33.55 -2.70
C HIS A 341 -5.12 -33.38 -1.19
N VAL A 342 -5.78 -32.40 -0.55
CA VAL A 342 -6.23 -32.62 0.85
C VAL A 342 -7.62 -33.27 0.75
N ARG A 343 -7.61 -34.61 0.68
CA ARG A 343 -8.84 -35.39 0.65
C ARG A 343 -9.51 -35.30 2.03
N SER A 344 -10.52 -34.45 2.18
CA SER A 344 -11.47 -34.50 3.29
C SER A 344 -12.43 -35.68 3.09
N HIS A 345 -11.92 -36.91 3.13
CA HIS A 345 -12.78 -38.06 3.43
C HIS A 345 -12.70 -38.29 4.94
N ALA A 346 -13.86 -38.15 5.57
CA ALA A 346 -14.11 -38.75 6.87
C ALA A 346 -13.68 -40.23 6.85
N LEU A 347 -12.75 -40.62 7.74
CA LEU A 347 -12.61 -41.89 8.48
C LEU A 347 -11.14 -42.15 8.92
N PRO A 348 -10.89 -42.98 9.95
CA PRO A 348 -9.90 -42.72 10.99
C PRO A 348 -8.56 -43.43 10.76
N HIS A 349 -7.52 -42.89 11.41
CA HIS A 349 -6.21 -43.51 11.63
C HIS A 349 -5.46 -44.04 10.40
N THR A 350 -4.54 -43.23 9.85
CA THR A 350 -3.10 -43.54 9.68
C THR A 350 -2.47 -42.57 8.66
N CYS A 351 -1.51 -41.78 9.13
CA CYS A 351 -0.64 -40.96 8.29
C CYS A 351 0.46 -41.84 7.68
N THR A 352 0.67 -41.77 6.38
CA THR A 352 1.95 -42.16 5.76
C THR A 352 2.29 -41.28 4.55
N TYR A 353 3.46 -40.65 4.67
CA TYR A 353 4.30 -40.01 3.65
C TYR A 353 4.00 -38.57 3.20
N ALA A 354 4.42 -37.67 4.08
CA ALA A 354 4.91 -36.34 3.76
C ALA A 354 6.32 -36.38 3.13
N THR A 355 6.58 -35.54 2.13
CA THR A 355 7.94 -35.08 1.79
C THR A 355 8.26 -33.86 2.66
N CYS A 356 8.52 -34.11 3.95
CA CYS A 356 9.10 -33.13 4.85
C CYS A 356 10.64 -33.16 4.76
N TRP A 357 11.22 -31.97 4.67
CA TRP A 357 12.61 -31.67 5.02
C TRP A 357 12.94 -32.30 6.40
N PRO A 358 14.04 -33.06 6.58
CA PRO A 358 14.27 -33.76 7.84
C PRO A 358 14.71 -32.76 8.91
N CYS A 359 13.90 -32.61 9.97
CA CYS A 359 14.27 -31.92 11.20
C CYS A 359 14.37 -32.97 12.33
N PRO A 360 15.41 -32.94 13.19
CA PRO A 360 15.62 -33.97 14.23
C PRO A 360 14.53 -33.96 15.31
N ALA A 361 14.16 -35.15 15.77
CA ALA A 361 12.97 -35.46 16.55
C ALA A 361 12.93 -34.96 18.02
N SER A 362 13.79 -34.03 18.45
CA SER A 362 13.87 -33.60 19.86
C SER A 362 13.11 -32.31 20.22
N HIS A 363 12.44 -31.65 19.26
CA HIS A 363 11.67 -30.41 19.49
C HIS A 363 10.19 -30.51 19.07
N MET A 364 9.56 -31.66 19.33
CA MET A 364 8.20 -31.97 18.89
C MET A 364 7.09 -31.52 19.86
N TYR A 365 7.12 -30.25 20.33
CA TYR A 365 6.03 -29.73 21.19
C TYR A 365 5.54 -28.31 20.87
N VAL A 366 6.05 -27.61 19.86
CA VAL A 366 5.52 -26.29 19.46
C VAL A 366 5.48 -26.15 17.93
N CYS A 367 4.27 -26.03 17.39
CA CYS A 367 3.89 -25.60 16.02
C CYS A 367 4.00 -26.59 14.85
N PRO A 368 2.85 -27.18 14.41
CA PRO A 368 2.63 -27.46 12.99
C PRO A 368 1.40 -26.76 12.39
N ALA A 369 0.34 -26.47 13.15
CA ALA A 369 -0.91 -25.88 12.59
C ALA A 369 -0.77 -24.39 12.23
N SER A 370 -0.10 -23.60 13.08
CA SER A 370 0.10 -22.17 12.85
C SER A 370 1.04 -21.87 11.67
N HIS A 371 2.10 -22.66 11.49
CA HIS A 371 3.01 -22.52 10.35
C HIS A 371 2.34 -22.92 9.03
N MET A 372 1.53 -23.99 9.02
CA MET A 372 0.80 -24.41 7.82
C MET A 372 -0.28 -23.39 7.42
N TYR A 373 -0.92 -22.76 8.41
CA TYR A 373 -1.89 -21.68 8.20
C TYR A 373 -1.23 -20.37 7.71
N VAL A 374 -0.06 -20.02 8.24
CA VAL A 374 0.75 -18.89 7.74
C VAL A 374 1.20 -19.16 6.29
N CYS A 375 1.58 -20.39 5.95
CA CYS A 375 1.91 -20.77 4.57
C CYS A 375 0.69 -20.75 3.63
N TYR A 376 -0.51 -21.10 4.11
CA TYR A 376 -1.77 -20.99 3.35
C TYR A 376 -2.22 -19.52 3.17
N LEU A 377 -2.04 -18.66 4.19
CA LEU A 377 -2.23 -17.21 4.06
C LEU A 377 -1.22 -16.56 3.10
N LEU A 378 -0.01 -17.10 3.01
CA LEU A 378 1.02 -16.64 2.10
C LEU A 378 0.81 -17.17 0.68
N ALA A 379 0.35 -18.40 0.50
CA ALA A 379 0.06 -19.02 -0.78
C ALA A 379 -1.46 -19.16 -0.98
N MET A 380 -2.08 -18.17 -1.62
CA MET A 380 -3.53 -18.15 -1.89
C MET A 380 -3.85 -18.71 -3.28
N PRO A 381 -4.80 -19.66 -3.42
CA PRO A 381 -5.11 -20.36 -4.68
C PRO A 381 -5.99 -19.54 -5.64
N CYS A 382 -5.59 -18.31 -5.94
CA CYS A 382 -6.35 -17.39 -6.79
C CYS A 382 -6.53 -17.85 -8.25
N LEU A 383 -5.75 -18.86 -8.69
CA LEU A 383 -5.80 -19.44 -10.05
C LEU A 383 -6.57 -20.77 -10.17
N THR A 384 -7.26 -21.16 -9.10
CA THR A 384 -8.08 -22.38 -9.09
C THR A 384 -9.50 -22.12 -9.58
N HIS A 385 -10.28 -23.20 -9.76
CA HIS A 385 -11.73 -23.09 -9.97
C HIS A 385 -12.44 -22.32 -8.84
N ALA A 386 -11.92 -22.38 -7.61
CA ALA A 386 -12.39 -21.60 -6.47
C ALA A 386 -11.69 -20.23 -6.34
N GLY A 387 -10.83 -19.85 -7.29
CA GLY A 387 -9.94 -18.70 -7.20
C GLY A 387 -10.68 -17.37 -7.06
N ILE A 388 -11.81 -17.21 -7.75
CA ILE A 388 -12.62 -15.99 -7.68
C ILE A 388 -13.18 -15.75 -6.27
N TYR A 389 -13.52 -16.83 -5.53
CA TYR A 389 -13.98 -16.71 -4.14
C TYR A 389 -12.88 -16.21 -3.22
N HIS A 390 -11.64 -16.68 -3.43
CA HIS A 390 -10.47 -16.24 -2.68
C HIS A 390 -10.13 -14.78 -3.00
N VAL A 391 -10.18 -14.39 -4.28
CA VAL A 391 -9.98 -13.00 -4.71
C VAL A 391 -11.00 -12.08 -4.03
N ASN A 392 -12.28 -12.43 -4.06
CA ASN A 392 -13.35 -11.64 -3.43
C ASN A 392 -13.20 -11.55 -1.90
N LEU A 393 -12.82 -12.65 -1.25
CA LEU A 393 -12.59 -12.69 0.20
C LEU A 393 -11.41 -11.79 0.61
N ILE A 394 -10.29 -11.85 -0.12
CA ILE A 394 -9.10 -11.04 0.16
C ILE A 394 -9.39 -9.56 -0.12
N ASP A 395 -10.05 -9.23 -1.22
CA ASP A 395 -10.42 -7.84 -1.54
C ASP A 395 -11.27 -7.21 -0.43
N SER A 396 -12.22 -7.99 0.11
CA SER A 396 -13.13 -7.53 1.16
C SER A 396 -12.44 -7.31 2.52
N TYR A 397 -11.56 -8.23 2.95
CA TYR A 397 -10.94 -8.17 4.28
C TYR A 397 -9.58 -7.48 4.32
N ALA A 398 -8.72 -7.66 3.31
CA ALA A 398 -7.39 -7.05 3.26
C ALA A 398 -7.41 -5.63 2.67
N GLY A 399 -8.32 -5.36 1.73
CA GLY A 399 -8.35 -4.12 0.96
C GLY A 399 -8.96 -2.92 1.69
N VAL A 400 -9.79 -3.14 2.72
CA VAL A 400 -10.56 -2.06 3.37
C VAL A 400 -10.11 -1.80 4.81
N TYR A 401 -10.27 -2.76 5.70
CA TYR A 401 -10.10 -2.54 7.15
C TYR A 401 -8.67 -2.20 7.57
N PRO A 402 -7.61 -2.93 7.14
CA PRO A 402 -6.24 -2.63 7.56
C PRO A 402 -5.78 -1.23 7.12
N LEU A 403 -6.21 -0.77 5.94
CA LEU A 403 -5.84 0.54 5.42
C LEU A 403 -6.51 1.69 6.18
N ILE A 404 -7.78 1.53 6.58
CA ILE A 404 -8.47 2.52 7.44
C ILE A 404 -7.80 2.60 8.82
N ILE A 405 -7.46 1.45 9.42
CA ILE A 405 -6.74 1.39 10.70
C ILE A 405 -5.39 2.10 10.60
N VAL A 406 -4.63 1.85 9.54
CA VAL A 406 -3.36 2.53 9.25
C VAL A 406 -3.56 4.04 9.18
N ALA A 407 -4.53 4.52 8.40
CA ALA A 407 -4.77 5.95 8.22
C ALA A 407 -5.14 6.67 9.54
N ILE A 408 -5.94 6.03 10.39
CA ILE A 408 -6.28 6.55 11.73
C ILE A 408 -5.02 6.63 12.59
N MET A 409 -4.25 5.54 12.66
CA MET A 409 -3.03 5.48 13.48
C MET A 409 -1.94 6.44 12.99
N GLU A 410 -1.88 6.68 11.69
CA GLU A 410 -0.96 7.64 11.08
C GLU A 410 -1.34 9.08 11.43
N CYS A 411 -2.61 9.45 11.30
CA CYS A 411 -3.11 10.77 11.74
C CYS A 411 -2.83 10.99 13.23
N ILE A 412 -3.14 10.01 14.08
CA ILE A 412 -2.90 10.10 15.52
C ILE A 412 -1.39 10.20 15.81
N GLY A 413 -0.58 9.39 15.14
CA GLY A 413 0.87 9.35 15.27
C GLY A 413 1.53 10.68 14.93
N ILE A 414 1.20 11.27 13.78
CA ILE A 414 1.80 12.52 13.33
C ILE A 414 1.26 13.72 14.13
N SER A 415 -0.05 13.80 14.35
CA SER A 415 -0.66 14.95 15.02
C SER A 415 -0.33 15.03 16.50
N TYR A 416 -0.37 13.91 17.23
CA TYR A 416 -0.25 13.89 18.69
C TYR A 416 1.12 13.40 19.19
N LEU A 417 1.73 12.38 18.57
CA LEU A 417 3.01 11.84 19.04
C LEU A 417 4.22 12.56 18.44
N TYR A 418 4.24 12.78 17.12
CA TYR A 418 5.29 13.56 16.46
C TYR A 418 5.13 15.06 16.75
N GLY A 419 3.87 15.50 16.78
CA GLY A 419 3.44 16.84 17.12
C GLY A 419 3.13 17.67 15.87
N LEU A 420 1.87 18.04 15.73
CA LEU A 420 1.35 18.78 14.57
C LEU A 420 2.16 20.04 14.23
N LYS A 421 2.49 20.88 15.23
CA LYS A 421 3.28 22.11 15.01
C LYS A 421 4.68 21.83 14.45
N ARG A 422 5.25 20.66 14.73
CA ARG A 422 6.54 20.26 14.17
C ARG A 422 6.35 19.83 12.71
N PHE A 423 5.33 19.02 12.45
CA PHE A 423 4.99 18.59 11.09
C PHE A 423 4.68 19.77 10.16
N CYS A 424 3.93 20.78 10.62
CA CYS A 424 3.67 22.00 9.85
C CYS A 424 4.96 22.77 9.50
N LYS A 425 5.94 22.78 10.42
CA LYS A 425 7.26 23.39 10.16
C LYS A 425 8.08 22.57 9.17
N ASP A 426 8.00 21.24 9.24
CA ASP A 426 8.64 20.36 8.28
C ASP A 426 8.08 20.60 6.87
N ILE A 427 6.76 20.75 6.75
CA ILE A 427 6.10 21.16 5.50
C ILE A 427 6.56 22.55 5.06
N ALA A 428 6.64 23.53 5.97
CA ALA A 428 7.08 24.87 5.62
C ALA A 428 8.54 24.95 5.16
N MET A 429 9.42 24.08 5.70
CA MET A 429 10.80 23.97 5.22
C MET A 429 10.88 23.47 3.78
N MET A 430 9.89 22.69 3.32
CA MET A 430 9.85 22.14 1.97
C MET A 430 9.07 23.03 0.98
N ALA A 431 7.88 23.48 1.36
CA ALA A 431 6.96 24.24 0.52
C ALA A 431 7.16 25.75 0.63
N GLY A 432 7.98 26.23 1.57
CA GLY A 432 8.22 27.64 1.84
C GLY A 432 7.12 28.34 2.65
N SER A 433 5.99 27.67 2.91
CA SER A 433 4.86 28.21 3.68
C SER A 433 4.26 27.14 4.60
N GLU A 434 3.76 27.57 5.76
CA GLU A 434 3.05 26.67 6.68
C GLU A 434 1.67 26.30 6.12
N PRO A 435 1.22 25.04 6.29
CA PRO A 435 -0.12 24.64 5.89
C PRO A 435 -1.18 25.41 6.68
N ASN A 436 -2.28 25.77 6.00
CA ASN A 436 -3.38 26.52 6.59
C ASN A 436 -4.07 25.76 7.75
N TYR A 437 -4.94 26.46 8.48
CA TYR A 437 -5.69 25.88 9.60
C TYR A 437 -6.63 24.75 9.20
N TYR A 438 -7.11 24.75 7.95
CA TYR A 438 -7.94 23.67 7.43
C TYR A 438 -7.20 22.33 7.45
N TRP A 439 -5.96 22.26 6.93
CA TRP A 439 -5.17 21.02 6.96
C TRP A 439 -4.87 20.59 8.40
N GLN A 440 -4.51 21.55 9.25
CA GLN A 440 -4.18 21.29 10.65
C GLN A 440 -5.38 20.72 11.44
N ALA A 441 -6.57 21.28 11.25
CA ALA A 441 -7.79 20.81 11.91
C ALA A 441 -8.20 19.41 11.43
N ASN A 442 -8.04 19.13 10.13
CA ASN A 442 -8.31 17.82 9.55
C ASN A 442 -7.41 16.74 10.15
N TRP A 443 -6.09 16.93 10.12
CA TRP A 443 -5.14 15.96 10.65
C TRP A 443 -5.26 15.75 12.17
N ALA A 444 -5.63 16.79 12.91
CA ALA A 444 -5.76 16.71 14.36
C ALA A 444 -7.07 16.03 14.79
N PHE A 445 -8.19 16.38 14.17
CA PHE A 445 -9.52 16.07 14.72
C PHE A 445 -10.48 15.48 13.68
N ILE A 446 -10.72 16.18 12.57
CA ILE A 446 -11.84 15.85 11.66
C ILE A 446 -11.61 14.49 10.98
N THR A 447 -10.47 14.33 10.30
CA THR A 447 -10.13 13.12 9.56
C THR A 447 -10.08 11.87 10.45
N PRO A 448 -9.33 11.83 11.57
CA PRO A 448 -9.30 10.63 12.42
C PRO A 448 -10.67 10.33 13.04
N ALA A 449 -11.47 11.35 13.41
CA ALA A 449 -12.82 11.13 13.93
C ALA A 449 -13.75 10.53 12.87
N LEU A 450 -13.72 11.07 11.65
CA LEU A 450 -14.53 10.60 10.53
C LEU A 450 -14.18 9.18 10.12
N LEU A 451 -12.88 8.86 10.02
CA LEU A 451 -12.43 7.50 9.72
C LEU A 451 -12.77 6.52 10.85
N THR A 452 -12.67 6.95 12.11
CA THR A 452 -13.08 6.12 13.26
C THR A 452 -14.58 5.84 13.21
N PHE A 453 -15.39 6.85 12.89
CA PHE A 453 -16.83 6.68 12.68
C PHE A 453 -17.13 5.67 11.56
N VAL A 454 -16.48 5.81 10.40
CA VAL A 454 -16.62 4.86 9.28
C VAL A 454 -16.22 3.45 9.70
N LEU A 455 -15.11 3.29 10.42
CA LEU A 455 -14.64 1.98 10.87
C LEU A 455 -15.64 1.32 11.83
N ILE A 456 -16.14 2.06 12.83
CA ILE A 456 -17.15 1.56 13.77
C ILE A 456 -18.44 1.21 13.04
N PHE A 457 -18.92 2.09 12.16
CA PHE A 457 -20.13 1.86 11.38
C PHE A 457 -20.00 0.60 10.51
N SER A 458 -18.84 0.40 9.88
CA SER A 458 -18.54 -0.79 9.06
C SER A 458 -18.59 -2.09 9.86
N PHE A 459 -18.20 -2.07 11.15
CA PHE A 459 -18.31 -3.25 12.02
C PHE A 459 -19.72 -3.47 12.58
N VAL A 460 -20.45 -2.39 12.88
CA VAL A 460 -21.82 -2.48 13.43
C VAL A 460 -22.81 -2.96 12.37
N PHE A 461 -22.68 -2.46 11.15
CA PHE A 461 -23.53 -2.82 10.01
C PHE A 461 -22.83 -3.80 9.07
N HIS A 462 -22.03 -4.71 9.63
CA HIS A 462 -21.34 -5.72 8.85
C HIS A 462 -22.35 -6.73 8.28
N GLU A 463 -22.40 -6.83 6.95
CA GLU A 463 -23.07 -7.92 6.26
C GLU A 463 -22.03 -8.97 5.85
N ASP A 464 -22.39 -10.25 5.98
CA ASP A 464 -21.52 -11.35 5.60
C ASP A 464 -21.20 -11.29 4.11
N VAL A 465 -19.90 -11.39 3.79
CA VAL A 465 -19.43 -11.36 2.41
C VAL A 465 -20.03 -12.53 1.64
N SER A 466 -20.60 -12.27 0.47
CA SER A 466 -21.14 -13.28 -0.44
C SER A 466 -20.59 -13.07 -1.86
N TYR A 467 -20.68 -14.10 -2.70
CA TYR A 467 -20.34 -14.00 -4.12
C TYR A 467 -21.53 -14.47 -4.97
N GLY A 468 -22.29 -13.50 -5.48
CA GLY A 468 -23.57 -13.78 -6.14
C GLY A 468 -24.54 -14.47 -5.17
N PRO A 469 -25.17 -15.60 -5.54
CA PRO A 469 -26.10 -16.32 -4.66
C PRO A 469 -25.40 -17.20 -3.61
N ILE A 470 -24.07 -17.36 -3.65
CA ILE A 470 -23.34 -18.31 -2.81
C ILE A 470 -22.88 -17.60 -1.53
N GLN A 471 -23.30 -18.16 -0.40
CA GLN A 471 -22.88 -17.74 0.93
C GLN A 471 -21.59 -18.47 1.34
N TYR A 472 -20.67 -17.74 1.97
CA TYR A 472 -19.41 -18.33 2.41
C TYR A 472 -19.61 -19.17 3.68
N PRO A 473 -18.93 -20.33 3.79
CA PRO A 473 -18.95 -21.12 5.01
C PRO A 473 -18.21 -20.39 6.15
N GLY A 474 -18.60 -20.67 7.40
CA GLY A 474 -18.06 -19.97 8.57
C GLY A 474 -16.54 -20.04 8.73
N TRP A 475 -15.88 -21.10 8.24
CA TRP A 475 -14.42 -21.19 8.25
C TRP A 475 -13.76 -20.20 7.27
N ALA A 476 -14.40 -19.89 6.14
CA ALA A 476 -13.90 -18.93 5.16
C ALA A 476 -14.05 -17.49 5.67
N LEU A 477 -15.14 -17.21 6.40
CA LEU A 477 -15.29 -15.94 7.13
C LEU A 477 -14.22 -15.80 8.22
N ALA A 478 -13.98 -16.86 8.99
CA ALA A 478 -12.90 -16.88 9.99
C ALA A 478 -11.52 -16.63 9.34
N LEU A 479 -11.28 -17.20 8.16
CA LEU A 479 -10.08 -16.93 7.35
C LEU A 479 -9.97 -15.44 6.98
N GLY A 480 -11.07 -14.82 6.55
CA GLY A 480 -11.16 -13.37 6.29
C GLY A 480 -10.73 -12.51 7.48
N TYR A 481 -11.29 -12.77 8.67
CA TYR A 481 -10.90 -12.06 9.89
C TYR A 481 -9.45 -12.33 10.29
N LEU A 482 -8.93 -13.54 10.05
CA LEU A 482 -7.54 -13.86 10.31
C LEU A 482 -6.58 -13.10 9.39
N ILE A 483 -6.95 -12.86 8.12
CA ILE A 483 -6.20 -11.96 7.22
C ILE A 483 -6.16 -10.54 7.78
N LEU A 484 -7.31 -10.01 8.22
CA LEU A 484 -7.41 -8.69 8.83
C LEU A 484 -6.49 -8.57 10.06
N VAL A 485 -6.57 -9.53 10.98
CA VAL A 485 -5.73 -9.57 12.18
C VAL A 485 -4.26 -9.69 11.81
N PHE A 486 -3.91 -10.53 10.84
CA PHE A 486 -2.53 -10.69 10.37
C PHE A 486 -1.93 -9.39 9.84
N CYS A 487 -2.70 -8.58 9.11
CA CYS A 487 -2.26 -7.26 8.69
C CYS A 487 -2.09 -6.32 9.90
N ALA A 488 -3.10 -6.23 10.77
CA ALA A 488 -3.14 -5.22 11.83
C ALA A 488 -2.20 -5.51 13.02
N ILE A 489 -1.85 -6.77 13.29
CA ILE A 489 -1.07 -7.18 14.48
C ILE A 489 0.33 -6.57 14.55
N TRP A 490 0.89 -6.14 13.42
CA TRP A 490 2.21 -5.55 13.37
C TRP A 490 2.29 -4.20 14.09
N ILE A 491 1.19 -3.45 14.17
CA ILE A 491 1.11 -2.18 14.90
C ILE A 491 1.39 -2.41 16.40
N PRO A 492 0.59 -3.19 17.15
CA PRO A 492 0.86 -3.46 18.55
C PRO A 492 2.09 -4.35 18.75
N GLY A 493 2.34 -5.33 17.88
CA GLY A 493 3.47 -6.27 18.01
C GLY A 493 4.83 -5.56 17.99
N VAL A 494 5.03 -4.63 17.05
CA VAL A 494 6.27 -3.83 16.98
C VAL A 494 6.37 -2.85 18.15
N ALA A 495 5.25 -2.28 18.61
CA ALA A 495 5.24 -1.44 19.80
C ALA A 495 5.71 -2.20 21.05
N VAL A 496 5.19 -3.41 21.27
CA VAL A 496 5.61 -4.29 22.37
C VAL A 496 7.08 -4.68 22.24
N TYR A 497 7.53 -5.05 21.04
CA TYR A 497 8.94 -5.36 20.78
C TYR A 497 9.86 -4.21 21.22
N TRP A 498 9.56 -2.97 20.83
CA TRP A 498 10.36 -1.81 21.23
C TRP A 498 10.30 -1.53 22.74
N LEU A 499 9.16 -1.77 23.39
CA LEU A 499 9.03 -1.61 24.84
C LEU A 499 9.88 -2.63 25.62
N VAL A 500 9.96 -3.87 25.14
CA VAL A 500 10.74 -4.95 25.78
C VAL A 500 12.24 -4.80 25.51
N VAL A 501 12.63 -4.47 24.28
CA VAL A 501 14.04 -4.42 23.87
C VAL A 501 14.75 -3.17 24.40
N THR A 502 14.04 -2.07 24.64
CA THR A 502 14.67 -0.81 25.06
C THR A 502 14.89 -0.80 26.58
N PRO A 503 16.15 -0.87 27.09
CA PRO A 503 16.40 -0.88 28.52
C PRO A 503 16.09 0.49 29.16
N GLY A 504 15.16 0.51 30.13
CA GLY A 504 14.77 1.69 30.91
C GLY A 504 13.34 1.57 31.49
N THR A 505 12.94 2.53 32.33
CA THR A 505 11.54 2.64 32.78
C THR A 505 10.66 3.22 31.66
N PHE A 506 9.35 2.93 31.65
CA PHE A 506 8.40 3.37 30.62
C PHE A 506 8.46 4.89 30.34
N MET A 507 8.63 5.71 31.38
CA MET A 507 8.80 7.17 31.24
C MET A 507 10.15 7.57 30.62
N GLU A 508 11.24 6.85 30.89
CA GLU A 508 12.54 7.13 30.29
C GLU A 508 12.60 6.74 28.81
N VAL A 509 11.92 5.65 28.42
CA VAL A 509 11.84 5.19 27.02
C VAL A 509 11.10 6.20 26.15
N ARG A 510 10.01 6.82 26.65
CA ARG A 510 9.24 7.87 25.94
C ARG A 510 10.04 9.15 25.66
N HIS A 511 11.07 9.44 26.45
CA HIS A 511 11.84 10.70 26.35
C HIS A 511 13.24 10.54 25.74
N ARG A 512 13.72 9.33 25.42
CA ARG A 512 15.04 9.16 24.78
C ARG A 512 14.98 9.52 23.30
N VAL A 513 15.72 10.55 22.91
CA VAL A 513 16.04 10.81 21.50
C VAL A 513 17.27 9.98 21.13
N SER A 514 17.11 9.02 20.23
CA SER A 514 18.22 8.32 19.59
C SER A 514 19.08 9.33 18.82
N GLY A 515 20.41 9.22 18.94
CA GLY A 515 21.36 10.25 18.56
C GLY A 515 21.22 10.78 17.11
N VAL A 516 21.61 12.04 16.90
CA VAL A 516 21.53 12.73 15.61
C VAL A 516 22.77 12.40 14.78
N VAL A 517 22.61 11.66 13.68
CA VAL A 517 23.69 11.37 12.72
C VAL A 517 23.44 12.14 11.43
N CYS A 518 24.28 13.13 11.12
CA CYS A 518 24.13 13.99 9.94
C CYS A 518 25.37 13.94 9.04
N LYS A 519 25.16 13.88 7.73
CA LYS A 519 26.25 14.05 6.74
C LYS A 519 26.48 15.53 6.39
N ALA A 520 25.44 16.37 6.45
CA ALA A 520 25.46 17.81 6.18
C ALA A 520 25.59 18.68 7.46
N ARG A 521 25.68 20.02 7.29
CA ARG A 521 25.84 20.99 8.40
C ARG A 521 24.64 20.93 9.34
N VAL A 522 24.91 20.83 10.64
CA VAL A 522 23.87 20.86 11.68
C VAL A 522 23.81 22.26 12.28
N SER A 523 22.67 22.94 12.15
CA SER A 523 22.36 24.18 12.85
C SER A 523 21.09 24.03 13.68
N GLY A 524 21.15 24.28 15.00
CA GLY A 524 19.95 24.46 15.82
C GLY A 524 19.34 23.20 16.45
N VAL A 525 20.14 22.33 17.08
CA VAL A 525 19.62 21.17 17.83
C VAL A 525 19.09 21.64 19.19
N VAL A 526 17.77 21.75 19.35
CA VAL A 526 17.15 22.09 20.64
C VAL A 526 16.48 20.87 21.25
N CYS A 527 16.98 20.37 22.37
CA CYS A 527 16.43 19.17 23.02
C CYS A 527 16.01 19.45 24.46
N LYS A 528 14.77 19.06 24.81
CA LYS A 528 14.28 19.06 26.19
C LYS A 528 14.71 17.79 26.97
N ALA A 529 15.04 16.70 26.27
CA ALA A 529 15.40 15.41 26.83
C ALA A 529 16.87 15.01 26.58
N ARG A 530 17.31 13.88 27.14
CA ARG A 530 18.72 13.41 27.08
C ARG A 530 19.08 13.02 25.65
N VAL A 531 20.23 13.51 25.17
CA VAL A 531 20.78 13.18 23.85
C VAL A 531 21.92 12.16 24.01
N SER A 532 21.80 11.01 23.33
CA SER A 532 22.81 9.94 23.37
C SER A 532 24.02 10.20 22.47
N GLY A 533 23.91 11.10 21.49
CA GLY A 533 25.04 11.75 20.81
C GLY A 533 24.69 12.48 19.51
N VAL A 534 25.60 13.34 19.05
CA VAL A 534 25.55 14.03 17.76
C VAL A 534 26.79 13.66 16.96
N VAL A 535 26.63 12.95 15.85
CA VAL A 535 27.75 12.56 14.96
C VAL A 535 27.57 13.26 13.62
N CYS A 536 28.51 14.12 13.26
CA CYS A 536 28.45 14.89 12.03
C CYS A 536 29.74 14.81 11.22
N LYS A 537 29.64 14.65 9.90
CA LYS A 537 30.79 14.78 8.99
C LYS A 537 31.13 16.24 8.68
N ALA A 538 30.13 17.13 8.71
CA ALA A 538 30.27 18.57 8.45
C ALA A 538 30.27 19.40 9.76
N ARG A 539 30.08 20.73 9.67
CA ARG A 539 30.10 21.64 10.83
C ARG A 539 28.86 21.46 11.70
N VAL A 540 29.04 21.46 13.02
CA VAL A 540 27.96 21.50 14.03
C VAL A 540 27.91 22.89 14.65
N SER A 541 26.74 23.52 14.65
CA SER A 541 26.48 24.83 15.23
C SER A 541 25.17 24.84 16.04
N GLY A 542 25.17 25.38 17.27
CA GLY A 542 23.94 25.67 18.01
C GLY A 542 23.22 24.46 18.57
N VAL A 543 23.84 23.71 19.49
CA VAL A 543 23.19 22.62 20.24
C VAL A 543 22.75 23.17 21.60
N VAL A 544 21.44 23.30 21.83
CA VAL A 544 20.87 23.81 23.09
C VAL A 544 20.07 22.71 23.78
N CYS A 545 20.55 22.21 24.92
CA CYS A 545 19.91 21.11 25.64
C CYS A 545 19.55 21.49 27.08
N LYS A 546 18.33 21.15 27.51
CA LYS A 546 17.94 21.25 28.94
C LYS A 546 18.46 20.06 29.76
N ALA A 547 18.65 18.89 29.12
CA ALA A 547 19.12 17.66 29.75
C ALA A 547 20.55 17.28 29.33
N ARG A 548 21.07 16.14 29.81
CA ARG A 548 22.46 15.69 29.58
C ARG A 548 22.73 15.40 28.08
N VAL A 549 23.90 15.84 27.60
CA VAL A 549 24.42 15.51 26.25
C VAL A 549 25.61 14.55 26.40
N SER A 550 25.49 13.39 25.77
CA SER A 550 26.51 12.34 25.73
C SER A 550 27.07 12.30 24.32
N GLY A 551 28.32 12.67 24.05
CA GLY A 551 28.96 12.53 22.75
C GLY A 551 28.60 13.60 21.70
N VAL A 552 29.53 14.47 21.33
CA VAL A 552 29.46 15.27 20.09
C VAL A 552 30.70 14.96 19.28
N VAL A 553 30.57 14.20 18.20
CA VAL A 553 31.68 13.77 17.33
C VAL A 553 31.57 14.47 15.98
N CYS A 554 32.57 15.27 15.63
CA CYS A 554 32.55 16.05 14.41
C CYS A 554 33.91 16.02 13.67
N LYS A 555 33.91 15.76 12.36
CA LYS A 555 35.16 15.82 11.57
C LYS A 555 35.60 17.25 11.23
N ALA A 556 34.67 18.19 11.11
CA ALA A 556 34.97 19.59 10.75
C ALA A 556 35.09 20.50 11.99
N ARG A 557 34.06 21.28 12.31
CA ARG A 557 34.06 22.25 13.42
C ARG A 557 32.82 22.08 14.31
N VAL A 558 32.99 22.23 15.62
CA VAL A 558 31.90 22.32 16.61
C VAL A 558 31.82 23.75 17.14
N SER A 559 30.64 24.36 17.08
CA SER A 559 30.38 25.71 17.60
C SER A 559 29.07 25.78 18.40
N GLY A 560 29.06 26.46 19.54
CA GLY A 560 27.81 26.83 20.23
C GLY A 560 27.04 25.65 20.84
N VAL A 561 27.62 24.92 21.79
CA VAL A 561 26.93 23.88 22.57
C VAL A 561 26.54 24.46 23.94
N VAL A 562 25.26 24.67 24.19
CA VAL A 562 24.72 25.21 25.43
C VAL A 562 23.91 24.15 26.16
N CYS A 563 24.29 23.77 27.38
CA CYS A 563 23.59 22.74 28.14
C CYS A 563 23.34 23.15 29.60
N LYS A 564 22.10 23.00 30.09
CA LYS A 564 21.78 23.28 31.50
C LYS A 564 22.27 22.18 32.46
N ALA A 565 22.38 20.94 31.99
CA ALA A 565 22.79 19.78 32.79
C ALA A 565 24.29 19.48 32.60
N ARG A 566 24.64 18.28 32.09
CA ARG A 566 26.03 17.82 31.88
C ARG A 566 26.34 17.62 30.41
N VAL A 567 27.56 17.96 29.98
CA VAL A 567 28.12 17.63 28.66
C VAL A 567 29.28 16.65 28.84
N SER A 568 29.20 15.48 28.22
CA SER A 568 30.26 14.47 28.26
C SER A 568 30.70 14.05 26.86
N GLY A 569 31.98 14.18 26.51
CA GLY A 569 32.58 13.62 25.28
C GLY A 569 32.39 14.48 24.02
N VAL A 570 33.06 15.63 23.90
CA VAL A 570 33.10 16.40 22.65
C VAL A 570 34.39 16.08 21.91
N VAL A 571 34.32 15.40 20.77
CA VAL A 571 35.46 14.99 19.96
C VAL A 571 35.40 15.68 18.60
N CYS A 572 36.42 16.48 18.28
CA CYS A 572 36.46 17.18 16.99
C CYS A 572 37.84 17.14 16.34
N LYS A 573 37.93 16.89 15.03
CA LYS A 573 39.22 16.90 14.34
C LYS A 573 39.76 18.30 14.04
N ALA A 574 38.94 19.30 13.71
CA ALA A 574 39.44 20.64 13.37
C ALA A 574 39.34 21.66 14.51
N ARG A 575 38.14 22.10 14.92
CA ARG A 575 38.02 23.16 15.95
C ARG A 575 36.78 23.03 16.82
N VAL A 576 36.94 23.25 18.12
CA VAL A 576 35.82 23.40 19.08
C VAL A 576 35.77 24.85 19.57
N SER A 577 34.59 25.47 19.50
CA SER A 577 34.36 26.83 19.98
C SER A 577 33.00 26.98 20.69
N GLY A 578 32.93 27.70 21.81
CA GLY A 578 31.64 28.07 22.42
C GLY A 578 30.86 26.90 23.04
N VAL A 579 31.43 26.21 24.03
CA VAL A 579 30.71 25.20 24.83
C VAL A 579 30.35 25.81 26.18
N VAL A 580 29.07 26.03 26.47
CA VAL A 580 28.60 26.64 27.71
C VAL A 580 27.75 25.63 28.47
N CYS A 581 28.13 25.33 29.71
CA CYS A 581 27.40 24.35 30.53
C CYS A 581 27.19 24.83 31.96
N LYS A 582 25.96 24.72 32.47
CA LYS A 582 25.69 25.15 33.86
C LYS A 582 26.19 24.16 34.91
N ALA A 583 26.15 22.83 34.67
CA ALA A 583 26.57 21.86 35.69
C ALA A 583 27.99 21.31 35.49
N ARG A 584 28.28 20.53 34.45
CA ARG A 584 29.62 19.92 34.30
C ARG A 584 29.98 19.63 32.85
N VAL A 585 31.23 19.92 32.47
CA VAL A 585 31.83 19.51 31.19
C VAL A 585 32.92 18.47 31.46
N SER A 586 32.87 17.32 30.77
CA SER A 586 33.89 16.27 30.88
C SER A 586 34.29 15.71 29.52
N GLY A 587 35.59 15.66 29.23
CA GLY A 587 36.14 15.02 28.02
C GLY A 587 35.91 15.82 26.74
N VAL A 588 36.60 16.95 26.58
CA VAL A 588 36.70 17.68 25.31
C VAL A 588 38.05 17.34 24.68
N VAL A 589 38.02 16.70 23.50
CA VAL A 589 39.20 16.27 22.75
C VAL A 589 39.15 16.91 21.38
N CYS A 590 40.18 17.69 21.03
CA CYS A 590 40.30 18.27 19.70
C CYS A 590 41.73 18.24 19.22
N LYS A 591 41.93 17.84 17.94
CA LYS A 591 43.26 17.72 17.35
C LYS A 591 43.90 19.05 16.93
N ALA A 592 43.12 20.12 16.72
CA ALA A 592 43.69 21.39 16.25
C ALA A 592 43.51 22.55 17.25
N ARG A 593 42.27 22.97 17.58
CA ARG A 593 42.09 24.09 18.53
C ARG A 593 40.79 24.02 19.34
N VAL A 594 40.88 24.26 20.64
CA VAL A 594 39.73 24.47 21.55
C VAL A 594 39.73 25.90 22.06
N SER A 595 38.58 26.56 22.03
CA SER A 595 38.40 27.95 22.49
C SER A 595 37.00 28.18 23.09
N GLY A 596 36.85 29.05 24.08
CA GLY A 596 35.54 29.47 24.59
C GLY A 596 34.69 28.34 25.19
N VAL A 597 35.24 27.59 26.16
CA VAL A 597 34.44 26.65 26.97
C VAL A 597 34.23 27.24 28.35
N VAL A 598 32.98 27.40 28.76
CA VAL A 598 32.59 28.05 30.00
C VAL A 598 31.70 27.10 30.79
N CYS A 599 32.08 26.79 32.03
CA CYS A 599 31.26 25.98 32.92
C CYS A 599 31.15 26.63 34.29
N LYS A 600 29.94 26.66 34.87
CA LYS A 600 29.71 27.32 36.16
C LYS A 600 30.16 26.50 37.39
N ALA A 601 30.26 25.17 37.32
CA ALA A 601 30.59 24.36 38.51
C ALA A 601 31.86 23.50 38.42
N ARG A 602 32.17 22.80 37.31
CA ARG A 602 33.45 22.06 37.17
C ARG A 602 33.77 21.63 35.73
N VAL A 603 35.03 21.72 35.33
CA VAL A 603 35.55 21.16 34.06
C VAL A 603 36.60 20.09 34.36
N SER A 604 36.41 18.86 33.86
CA SER A 604 37.35 17.75 34.08
C SER A 604 37.92 17.22 32.77
N LYS A 605 39.25 17.36 32.62
CA LYS A 605 40.13 16.93 31.50
C LYS A 605 39.93 17.67 30.16
N TYR A 606 40.97 18.42 29.78
CA TYR A 606 41.27 18.84 28.40
C TYR A 606 42.52 18.09 27.93
N CYS A 607 42.46 17.45 26.77
CA CYS A 607 43.68 17.07 26.04
C CYS A 607 43.74 17.92 24.78
N ARG A 608 44.75 18.80 24.70
CA ARG A 608 45.35 19.14 23.41
C ARG A 608 46.29 17.99 23.10
N SER A 609 45.95 17.18 22.10
CA SER A 609 46.90 16.24 21.49
C SER A 609 47.68 16.99 20.43
#